data_AF-A0A3B8QEF9-F1
#
_entry.id   AF-A0A3B8QEF9-F1
#
_cell.length_a   1.000
_cell.length_b   1.000
_cell.length_c   1.000
_cell.angle_alpha   90.00
_cell.angle_beta   90.00
_cell.angle_gamma   90.00
#
_symmetry.space_group_name_H-M   'P 1'
#
loop_
_entity.id
_entity.type
_entity.pdbx_description
1 polymer ?
#
loop_
_entity_poly.entity_id
_entity_poly.type
_entity_poly.pdbx_seq_one_letter_code
_entity_poly.pdbx_strand_id
1 'polypeptide(L)'
;MDCFESFDAQAILERVADKEYSVFMGVPTIYVKLIRILEDAHDGDRKRYTDGFGQMRLMVSGSAALPASVHEQWTQLTSQKLLERYGMTEIGMA
;
A
#
# COMPACT_ATOMS: atom_id res chain seq x y z
N MET A 1 -10.05 -12.19 4.67
CA MET A 1 -8.67 -12.12 4.14
C MET A 1 -8.77 -12.61 2.72
N ASP A 2 -8.83 -11.68 1.77
CA ASP A 2 -8.98 -12.05 0.36
C ASP A 2 -7.60 -12.32 -0.23
N CYS A 3 -7.40 -13.56 -0.70
CA CYS A 3 -6.22 -13.95 -1.45
C CYS A 3 -6.59 -13.85 -2.93
N PHE A 4 -6.15 -12.77 -3.60
CA PHE A 4 -6.39 -12.62 -5.02
C PHE A 4 -5.46 -13.57 -5.80
N GLU A 5 -6.02 -14.45 -6.65
CA GLU A 5 -5.25 -15.35 -7.52
C GLU A 5 -4.33 -14.58 -8.51
N SER A 6 -4.69 -13.33 -8.81
CA SER A 6 -3.88 -12.36 -9.54
C SER A 6 -4.14 -10.95 -8.99
N PHE A 7 -3.09 -10.11 -8.92
CA PHE A 7 -3.22 -8.72 -8.46
C PHE A 7 -4.08 -7.89 -9.44
N ASP A 8 -5.34 -7.64 -9.09
CA ASP A 8 -6.23 -6.71 -9.76
C ASP A 8 -6.24 -5.37 -9.01
N ALA A 9 -5.49 -4.40 -9.53
CA ALA A 9 -5.35 -3.11 -8.88
C ALA A 9 -6.67 -2.34 -8.79
N GLN A 10 -7.54 -2.43 -9.82
CA GLN A 10 -8.77 -1.65 -9.85
C GLN A 10 -9.78 -2.21 -8.85
N ALA A 11 -9.94 -3.54 -8.80
CA ALA A 11 -10.82 -4.17 -7.82
C ALA A 11 -10.36 -3.87 -6.38
N ILE A 12 -9.05 -3.86 -6.13
CA ILE A 12 -8.50 -3.48 -4.82
C ILE A 12 -8.82 -2.01 -4.52
N LEU A 13 -8.61 -1.10 -5.47
CA LEU A 13 -8.83 0.33 -5.27
C LEU A 13 -10.30 0.66 -4.97
N GLU A 14 -11.26 0.03 -5.64
CA GLU A 14 -12.68 0.22 -5.30
C GLU A 14 -12.99 -0.25 -3.88
N ARG A 15 -12.49 -1.42 -3.47
CA ARG A 15 -12.69 -1.93 -2.09
C ARG A 15 -11.97 -1.08 -1.03
N VAL A 16 -10.85 -0.46 -1.40
CA VAL A 16 -10.15 0.54 -0.59
C VAL A 16 -11.03 1.80 -0.45
N ALA A 17 -11.62 2.30 -1.54
CA ALA A 17 -12.53 3.45 -1.50
C ALA A 17 -13.76 3.18 -0.63
N ASP A 18 -14.27 1.93 -0.66
CA ASP A 18 -15.38 1.47 0.16
C ASP A 18 -14.95 1.14 1.61
N LYS A 19 -13.66 1.32 1.93
CA LYS A 19 -13.07 1.14 3.27
C LYS A 19 -13.23 -0.27 3.83
N GLU A 20 -13.22 -1.27 2.96
CA GLU A 20 -13.36 -2.68 3.36
C GLU A 20 -12.11 -3.22 4.06
N TYR A 21 -10.98 -2.52 3.95
CA TYR A 21 -9.70 -2.94 4.51
C TYR A 21 -9.24 -2.04 5.64
N SER A 22 -8.78 -2.65 6.72
CA SER A 22 -8.10 -1.95 7.83
C SER A 22 -6.59 -2.15 7.82
N VAL A 23 -6.11 -3.17 7.10
CA VAL A 23 -4.68 -3.51 6.96
C VAL A 23 -4.40 -3.86 5.50
N PHE A 24 -3.31 -3.34 4.95
CA PHE A 24 -2.85 -3.66 3.59
C PHE A 24 -1.38 -4.09 3.61
N MET A 25 -1.09 -5.24 3.01
CA MET A 25 0.26 -5.79 2.93
C MET A 25 0.62 -6.03 1.47
N GLY A 26 1.77 -5.50 1.04
CA GLY A 26 2.25 -5.64 -0.33
C GLY A 26 3.77 -5.70 -0.38
N VAL A 27 4.30 -6.11 -1.54
CA VAL A 27 5.72 -5.97 -1.85
C VAL A 27 5.99 -4.59 -2.47
N PRO A 28 7.23 -4.06 -2.47
CA PRO A 28 7.55 -2.73 -3.01
C PRO A 28 6.98 -2.46 -4.41
N THR A 29 6.99 -3.46 -5.29
CA THR A 29 6.47 -3.32 -6.66
C THR A 29 4.97 -3.07 -6.73
N ILE A 30 4.19 -3.51 -5.73
CA ILE A 30 2.76 -3.17 -5.61
C ILE A 30 2.58 -1.70 -5.31
N TYR A 31 3.33 -1.15 -4.36
CA TYR A 31 3.26 0.27 -4.02
C TYR A 31 3.67 1.18 -5.18
N VAL A 32 4.74 0.81 -5.92
CA VAL A 32 5.13 1.54 -7.13
C VAL A 32 4.00 1.55 -8.17
N LYS A 33 3.31 0.43 -8.37
CA LYS A 33 2.15 0.36 -9.29
C LYS A 33 0.99 1.20 -8.81
N LEU A 34 0.64 1.12 -7.51
CA LEU A 34 -0.47 1.88 -6.94
C LEU A 34 -0.22 3.39 -7.02
N ILE A 35 1.00 3.86 -6.73
CA ILE A 35 1.36 5.27 -6.86
C ILE A 35 1.09 5.77 -8.27
N ARG A 36 1.56 5.05 -9.30
CA ARG A 36 1.32 5.44 -10.70
C ARG A 36 -0.17 5.52 -11.03
N ILE A 37 -0.96 4.53 -10.58
CA ILE A 37 -2.42 4.55 -10.79
C ILE A 37 -3.06 5.74 -10.09
N LEU A 38 -2.63 6.06 -8.86
CA LEU A 38 -3.13 7.22 -8.11
C LEU A 38 -2.74 8.55 -8.78
N GLU A 39 -1.54 8.66 -9.36
CA GLU A 39 -1.09 9.85 -10.08
C GLU A 39 -1.85 10.07 -11.39
N ASP A 40 -2.18 8.97 -12.09
CA ASP A 40 -2.92 9.01 -13.37
C ASP A 40 -4.45 9.11 -13.19
N ALA A 41 -4.96 8.85 -11.98
CA ALA A 41 -6.41 8.85 -11.69
C ALA A 41 -7.01 10.27 -11.70
N HIS A 42 -8.26 10.36 -12.14
CA HIS A 42 -9.05 11.60 -12.02
C HIS A 42 -9.19 12.03 -10.56
N ASP A 43 -9.27 13.35 -10.32
CA ASP A 43 -9.27 13.93 -8.97
C ASP A 43 -10.29 13.32 -8.00
N GLY A 44 -11.48 12.98 -8.49
CA GLY A 44 -12.53 12.36 -7.68
C GLY A 44 -12.15 10.96 -7.20
N ASP A 45 -11.66 10.10 -8.10
CA ASP A 45 -11.27 8.73 -7.78
C ASP A 45 -9.99 8.70 -6.96
N ARG A 46 -9.01 9.51 -7.35
CA ARG A 46 -7.77 9.69 -6.59
C ARG A 46 -8.06 10.02 -5.13
N LYS A 47 -8.96 10.98 -4.87
CA LYS A 47 -9.36 11.35 -3.51
C LYS A 47 -10.04 10.19 -2.77
N ARG A 48 -10.96 9.47 -3.42
CA ARG A 48 -11.64 8.31 -2.81
C ARG A 48 -10.63 7.24 -2.38
N TYR A 49 -9.68 6.91 -3.26
CA TYR A 49 -8.67 5.90 -2.98
C TYR A 49 -7.70 6.34 -1.88
N THR A 50 -7.20 7.58 -1.94
CA THR A 50 -6.26 8.08 -0.93
C THR A 50 -6.92 8.22 0.44
N ASP A 51 -8.19 8.64 0.51
CA ASP A 51 -8.97 8.68 1.77
C ASP A 51 -9.19 7.28 2.36
N GLY A 52 -9.42 6.28 1.50
CA GLY A 52 -9.58 4.88 1.90
C GLY A 52 -8.29 4.31 2.48
N PHE A 53 -7.18 4.50 1.78
CA PHE A 53 -5.84 4.17 2.29
C PHE A 53 -5.52 4.92 3.60
N GLY A 54 -5.83 6.21 3.66
CA GLY A 54 -5.62 7.08 4.83
C GLY A 54 -6.30 6.60 6.11
N GLN A 55 -7.36 5.80 6.02
CA GLN A 55 -8.08 5.26 7.17
C GLN A 55 -7.58 3.89 7.66
N MET A 56 -6.64 3.30 6.94
CA MET A 56 -6.07 2.03 7.36
C MET A 56 -5.25 2.19 8.63
N ARG A 57 -5.29 1.17 9.48
CA ARG A 57 -4.55 1.16 10.75
C ARG A 57 -3.09 0.77 10.55
N LEU A 58 -2.80 0.04 9.47
CA LEU A 58 -1.49 -0.51 9.22
C LEU A 58 -1.28 -0.79 7.73
N MET A 59 -0.10 -0.42 7.24
CA MET A 59 0.37 -0.79 5.92
C MET A 59 1.79 -1.33 5.98
N VAL A 60 2.05 -2.42 5.27
CA VAL A 60 3.34 -3.13 5.34
C VAL A 60 3.91 -3.36 3.95
N SER A 61 5.14 -2.87 3.74
CA SER A 61 5.98 -3.24 2.61
C SER A 61 6.93 -4.37 3.00
N GLY A 62 6.70 -5.56 2.47
CA GLY A 62 7.49 -6.76 2.75
C GLY A 62 8.41 -7.20 1.61
N SER A 63 9.31 -8.14 1.90
CA SER A 63 10.08 -8.94 0.94
C SER A 63 11.27 -8.27 0.25
N ALA A 64 11.42 -6.94 0.30
CA ALA A 64 12.60 -6.23 -0.18
C ALA A 64 12.64 -4.80 0.39
N ALA A 65 13.78 -4.13 0.22
CA ALA A 65 13.94 -2.72 0.61
C ALA A 65 12.99 -1.84 -0.22
N LEU A 66 12.27 -0.94 0.47
CA LEU A 66 11.44 0.04 -0.19
C LEU A 66 12.28 1.30 -0.45
N PRO A 67 12.38 1.81 -1.70
CA PRO A 67 13.08 3.05 -1.95
C PRO A 67 12.47 4.21 -1.14
N ALA A 68 13.31 5.06 -0.54
CA ALA A 68 12.84 6.20 0.26
C ALA A 68 11.85 7.10 -0.51
N SER A 69 12.09 7.30 -1.82
CA SER A 69 11.20 8.05 -2.69
C SER A 69 9.79 7.46 -2.79
N VAL A 70 9.64 6.14 -2.74
CA VAL A 70 8.34 5.45 -2.75
C VAL A 70 7.64 5.64 -1.41
N HIS A 71 8.37 5.59 -0.30
CA HIS A 71 7.83 5.85 1.04
C HIS A 71 7.30 7.29 1.17
N GLU A 72 8.07 8.26 0.70
CA GLU A 72 7.71 9.68 0.68
C GLU A 72 6.49 9.95 -0.19
N GLN A 73 6.48 9.47 -1.44
CA GLN A 73 5.35 9.62 -2.36
C GLN A 73 4.08 9.00 -1.79
N TRP A 74 4.17 7.79 -1.25
CA TRP A 74 3.02 7.12 -0.63
C TRP A 74 2.47 7.92 0.55
N THR A 75 3.36 8.40 1.42
CA THR A 75 2.99 9.19 2.59
C THR A 75 2.35 10.51 2.18
N GLN A 76 2.84 11.17 1.13
CA GLN A 76 2.25 12.41 0.62
C GLN A 76 0.86 12.20 0.03
N LEU A 77 0.66 11.11 -0.72
CA LEU A 77 -0.63 10.81 -1.35
C LEU A 77 -1.69 10.40 -0.33
N THR A 78 -1.33 9.56 0.65
CA THR A 78 -2.30 8.84 1.50
C THR A 78 -2.25 9.23 2.98
N SER A 79 -1.26 10.03 3.40
CA SER A 79 -0.95 10.29 4.81
C SER A 79 -0.56 9.05 5.64
N GLN A 80 -0.36 7.89 5.00
CA GLN A 80 0.05 6.65 5.66
C GLN A 80 1.55 6.38 5.51
N LYS A 81 2.18 5.94 6.59
CA LYS A 81 3.57 5.47 6.56
C LYS A 81 3.60 3.95 6.38
N LEU A 82 4.43 3.48 5.46
CA LEU A 82 4.65 2.06 5.24
C LEU A 82 5.62 1.51 6.30
N LEU A 83 5.26 0.42 6.95
CA LEU A 83 6.21 -0.35 7.75
C LEU A 83 6.99 -1.28 6.83
N GLU A 84 8.31 -1.13 6.80
CA GLU A 84 9.18 -2.08 6.11
C GLU A 84 9.41 -3.29 7.01
N ARG A 85 9.22 -4.51 6.47
CA ARG A 85 9.73 -5.71 7.12
C ARG A 85 11.19 -5.93 6.73
N TYR A 86 12.09 -5.18 7.37
CA TYR A 86 13.47 -5.66 7.55
C TYR A 86 13.63 -6.14 8.99
N GLY A 87 14.01 -7.41 9.15
CA GLY A 87 14.39 -7.96 10.44
C GLY A 87 13.46 -9.04 10.96
N MET A 88 13.69 -10.28 10.53
CA MET A 88 13.59 -11.50 11.35
C MET A 88 14.41 -12.68 10.77
N THR A 89 15.39 -12.42 9.89
CA THR A 89 16.38 -13.45 9.48
C THR A 89 17.75 -13.25 10.15
N GLU A 90 17.96 -12.17 10.90
CA GLU A 90 19.24 -11.86 11.58
C GLU A 90 19.12 -11.74 13.10
N ILE A 91 17.92 -11.88 13.68
CA ILE A 91 17.79 -12.12 15.13
C ILE A 91 17.74 -13.64 15.32
N GLY A 92 18.93 -14.23 15.40
CA GLY A 92 19.08 -15.65 15.72
C GLY A 92 18.36 -15.99 17.02
N MET A 93 17.40 -16.91 16.94
CA MET A 93 17.14 -17.79 18.08
C MET A 93 18.33 -18.74 18.18
N ALA A 94 19.23 -18.42 19.11
CA ALA A 94 20.08 -19.38 19.80
C ALA A 94 19.75 -19.27 21.30
#